data_AF-A0A3D4IDY2-F1
#
_entry.id   AF-A0A3D4IDY2-F1
#
_cell.length_a   1.000
_cell.length_b   1.000
_cell.length_c   1.000
_cell.angle_alpha   90.00
_cell.angle_beta   90.00
_cell.angle_gamma   90.00
#
_symmetry.space_group_name_H-M   'P 1'
#
loop_
_entity.id
_entity.type
_entity.pdbx_description
1 polymer ?
#
loop_
_entity_poly.entity_id
_entity_poly.type
_entity_poly.pdbx_seq_one_letter_code
_entity_poly.pdbx_strand_id
1 'polypeptide(L)'
;MRFILNMVCVLFLASGSLLAQSTNKPSTKPNPKLSAAPKAAKPVVKPAPSSDDTASALSREAGEHPIDTKLNTCLEKNPSTAGMIQCLDEAYRAWDGLLNTSYNGLLATLKPAQQTKLRNLQRQWITFRDAEFAFINDFYPTQGTMWVPVRMSERVDVVKSRALQLSSYLESLKTF
;
A
#
# COMPACT_ATOMS: atom_id res chain seq x y z
N MET A 1 55.15 2.41 13.93
CA MET A 1 54.41 1.14 14.16
C MET A 1 53.70 0.81 12.85
N ARG A 2 54.26 0.00 11.93
CA ARG A 2 54.14 -1.50 11.81
C ARG A 2 52.67 -1.94 11.91
N PHE A 3 51.97 -2.53 10.93
CA PHE A 3 52.21 -3.60 9.91
C PHE A 3 51.22 -3.37 8.73
N ILE A 4 51.47 -3.47 7.42
CA ILE A 4 51.97 -4.51 6.48
C ILE A 4 51.17 -5.84 6.45
N LEU A 5 50.61 -6.13 5.25
CA LEU A 5 50.19 -7.40 4.63
C LEU A 5 48.92 -8.13 5.11
N ASN A 6 47.91 -8.18 4.25
CA ASN A 6 47.48 -9.50 3.75
C ASN A 6 46.83 -9.40 2.36
N MET A 7 47.63 -9.80 1.38
CA MET A 7 47.29 -10.11 0.02
C MET A 7 46.95 -11.61 -0.02
N VAL A 8 45.71 -11.98 -0.30
CA VAL A 8 45.39 -13.32 -0.81
C VAL A 8 44.47 -13.16 -2.02
N CYS A 9 45.13 -13.21 -3.16
CA CYS A 9 44.54 -13.44 -4.46
C CYS A 9 44.25 -14.95 -4.56
N VAL A 10 42.98 -15.34 -4.75
CA VAL A 10 42.65 -16.67 -5.27
C VAL A 10 41.84 -16.45 -6.54
N LEU A 11 42.57 -16.59 -7.65
CA LEU A 11 42.04 -16.86 -8.98
C LEU A 11 41.41 -18.25 -8.98
N PHE A 12 40.13 -18.35 -9.35
CA PHE A 12 39.58 -19.58 -9.92
C PHE A 12 38.99 -19.25 -11.29
N LEU A 13 39.64 -19.79 -12.32
CA LEU A 13 39.25 -19.74 -13.71
C LEU A 13 38.29 -20.90 -14.03
N ALA A 14 37.23 -20.55 -14.78
CA ALA A 14 36.62 -21.25 -15.90
C ALA A 14 36.08 -22.70 -15.74
N SER A 15 34.75 -22.82 -15.87
CA SER A 15 33.97 -23.85 -16.59
C SER A 15 32.50 -23.39 -16.47
N GLY A 16 31.83 -22.80 -17.47
CA GLY A 16 31.56 -23.35 -18.79
C GLY A 16 30.41 -24.34 -18.74
N SER A 17 29.14 -23.88 -18.76
CA SER A 17 28.01 -24.49 -19.52
C SER A 17 26.61 -23.98 -19.13
N LEU A 18 25.82 -23.74 -20.19
CA LEU A 18 24.37 -23.67 -20.29
C LEU A 18 23.62 -22.47 -19.67
N LEU A 19 23.52 -21.42 -20.49
CA LEU A 19 22.35 -20.55 -20.57
C LEU A 19 21.13 -21.39 -20.98
N ALA A 20 20.34 -21.86 -20.01
CA ALA A 20 18.95 -22.24 -20.25
C ALA A 20 18.10 -20.97 -20.21
N GLN A 21 17.87 -20.39 -21.39
CA GLN A 21 16.86 -19.34 -21.57
C GLN A 21 15.49 -19.99 -21.36
N SER A 22 14.94 -19.85 -20.16
CA SER A 22 13.54 -20.15 -19.91
C SER A 22 12.70 -19.10 -20.63
N THR A 23 12.16 -19.47 -21.79
CA THR A 23 11.18 -18.69 -22.53
C THR A 23 9.89 -18.60 -21.70
N ASN A 24 9.80 -17.62 -20.81
CA ASN A 24 8.52 -17.23 -20.23
C ASN A 24 7.70 -16.50 -21.31
N LYS A 25 6.99 -17.32 -22.08
CA LYS A 25 5.96 -16.90 -23.03
C LYS A 25 4.86 -16.15 -22.27
N PRO A 26 4.49 -14.92 -22.68
CA PRO A 26 3.35 -14.22 -22.10
C PRO A 26 2.06 -15.01 -22.33
N SER A 27 1.37 -15.39 -21.26
CA SER A 27 0.05 -16.01 -21.36
C SER A 27 -0.99 -14.92 -21.67
N THR A 28 -1.21 -14.65 -22.95
CA THR A 28 -2.39 -13.93 -23.44
C THR A 28 -3.60 -14.86 -23.36
N LYS A 29 -4.37 -14.79 -22.28
CA LYS A 29 -5.76 -15.27 -22.31
C LYS A 29 -6.65 -14.14 -22.82
N PRO A 30 -7.45 -14.35 -23.88
CA PRO A 30 -8.35 -13.32 -24.39
C PRO A 30 -9.48 -13.07 -23.38
N ASN A 31 -9.73 -11.80 -23.07
CA ASN A 31 -10.93 -11.38 -22.36
C ASN A 31 -12.17 -11.69 -23.21
N PRO A 32 -13.22 -12.32 -22.65
CA PRO A 32 -14.46 -12.54 -23.37
C PRO A 32 -15.22 -11.21 -23.55
N LYS A 33 -15.29 -10.80 -24.82
CA LYS A 33 -16.26 -9.90 -25.48
C LYS A 33 -17.13 -9.03 -24.57
N LEU A 34 -16.81 -7.74 -24.56
CA LEU A 34 -17.71 -6.64 -24.26
C LEU A 34 -18.86 -6.67 -25.29
N SER A 35 -20.05 -7.08 -24.86
CA SER A 35 -21.26 -7.11 -25.68
C SER A 35 -21.92 -5.73 -25.72
N ALA A 36 -22.05 -5.22 -26.95
CA ALA A 36 -23.01 -4.25 -27.49
C ALA A 36 -23.79 -3.34 -26.53
N ALA A 37 -23.54 -2.04 -26.66
CA ALA A 37 -24.43 -0.97 -26.18
C ALA A 37 -25.73 -0.93 -26.99
N PRO A 38 -26.92 -0.81 -26.35
CA PRO A 38 -28.15 -0.50 -27.06
C PRO A 38 -28.24 1.01 -27.36
N LYS A 39 -28.82 1.30 -28.52
CA LYS A 39 -28.96 2.62 -29.14
C LYS A 39 -29.84 3.57 -28.32
N ALA A 40 -29.48 4.86 -28.39
CA ALA A 40 -30.19 5.98 -27.79
C ALA A 40 -31.63 6.13 -28.31
N ALA A 41 -32.56 6.37 -27.39
CA ALA A 41 -33.85 6.99 -27.66
C ALA A 41 -34.04 8.15 -26.66
N LYS A 42 -34.31 9.35 -27.19
CA LYS A 42 -34.87 10.51 -26.46
C LYS A 42 -36.35 10.64 -26.89
N PRO A 43 -37.21 11.45 -26.24
CA PRO A 43 -37.25 12.01 -24.88
C PRO A 43 -38.65 11.82 -24.23
N VAL A 44 -38.87 12.26 -22.99
CA VAL A 44 -40.03 13.08 -22.52
C VAL A 44 -39.82 13.38 -21.03
N VAL A 45 -39.77 14.66 -20.69
CA VAL A 45 -39.65 15.21 -19.32
C VAL A 45 -41.03 15.22 -18.65
N LYS A 46 -41.09 14.81 -17.37
CA LYS A 46 -42.13 15.23 -16.40
C LYS A 46 -41.44 15.60 -15.07
N PRO A 47 -41.90 16.63 -14.34
CA PRO A 47 -41.16 17.18 -13.20
C PRO A 47 -41.42 16.42 -11.88
N ALA A 48 -40.31 16.20 -11.13
CA ALA A 48 -40.07 15.95 -9.69
C ALA A 48 -40.98 14.97 -8.88
N PRO A 49 -40.40 14.18 -7.95
CA PRO A 49 -40.10 14.75 -6.63
C PRO A 49 -38.68 14.45 -6.13
N SER A 50 -38.10 15.42 -5.42
CA SER A 50 -36.84 15.33 -4.67
C SER A 50 -36.88 14.19 -3.64
N SER A 51 -35.90 13.29 -3.69
CA SER A 51 -35.70 12.25 -2.67
C SER A 51 -34.21 11.93 -2.54
N ASP A 52 -33.54 12.73 -1.71
CA ASP A 52 -32.13 12.63 -1.33
C ASP A 52 -31.80 11.40 -0.44
N ASP A 53 -32.71 10.44 -0.25
CA ASP A 53 -32.59 9.50 0.89
C ASP A 53 -32.20 8.05 0.55
N THR A 54 -31.75 7.71 -0.66
CA THR A 54 -31.43 6.29 -1.01
C THR A 54 -30.03 6.01 -1.56
N ALA A 55 -29.09 6.94 -1.39
CA ALA A 55 -27.65 6.65 -1.59
C ALA A 55 -26.88 6.41 -0.27
N SER A 56 -27.52 6.63 0.89
CA SER A 56 -26.85 6.67 2.20
C SER A 56 -26.98 5.36 3.02
N ALA A 57 -26.85 4.20 2.38
CA ALA A 57 -26.88 2.90 3.08
C ALA A 57 -25.58 2.08 2.97
N LEU A 58 -24.55 2.58 2.26
CA LEU A 58 -23.23 1.94 2.16
C LEU A 58 -22.10 2.75 2.83
N SER A 59 -22.38 3.96 3.30
CA SER A 59 -21.45 4.75 4.09
C SER A 59 -21.76 4.56 5.56
N ARG A 60 -21.26 3.47 6.16
CA ARG A 60 -20.91 3.57 7.58
C ARG A 60 -19.80 4.61 7.61
N GLU A 61 -20.11 5.84 8.01
CA GLU A 61 -19.08 6.79 8.41
C GLU A 61 -18.39 6.19 9.63
N ALA A 62 -17.38 5.35 9.37
CA ALA A 62 -16.33 5.13 10.33
C ALA A 62 -15.72 6.50 10.55
N GLY A 63 -15.92 7.06 11.74
CA GLY A 63 -15.32 8.33 12.11
C GLY A 63 -13.83 8.35 11.78
N GLU A 64 -13.31 9.53 11.47
CA GLU A 64 -11.91 9.71 11.08
C GLU A 64 -10.96 9.05 12.09
N HIS A 65 -9.96 8.32 11.60
CA HIS A 65 -9.03 7.62 12.48
C HIS A 65 -8.14 8.64 13.22
N PRO A 66 -7.84 8.48 14.53
CA PRO A 66 -7.07 9.47 15.29
C PRO A 66 -5.70 9.83 14.72
N ILE A 67 -5.05 8.89 14.00
CA ILE A 67 -3.79 9.14 13.30
C ILE A 67 -3.98 10.17 12.16
N ASP A 68 -5.09 10.09 11.41
CA ASP A 68 -5.41 11.04 10.35
C ASP A 68 -5.76 12.41 10.93
N THR A 69 -6.57 12.47 11.99
CA THR A 69 -6.86 13.71 12.69
C THR A 69 -5.58 14.41 13.20
N LYS A 70 -4.62 13.62 13.73
CA LYS A 70 -3.30 14.15 14.13
C LYS A 70 -2.50 14.65 12.92
N LEU A 71 -2.49 13.91 11.81
CA LEU A 71 -1.82 14.32 10.58
C LEU A 71 -2.40 15.64 10.06
N ASN A 72 -3.72 15.76 9.95
CA ASN A 72 -4.40 16.97 9.48
C ASN A 72 -4.05 18.17 10.35
N THR A 73 -4.15 18.02 11.67
CA THR A 73 -3.75 19.07 12.62
C THR A 73 -2.28 19.48 12.46
N CYS A 74 -1.40 18.53 12.16
CA CYS A 74 0.02 18.81 11.94
C CYS A 74 0.24 19.60 10.65
N LEU A 75 -0.43 19.21 9.55
CA LEU A 75 -0.33 19.86 8.25
C LEU A 75 -0.83 21.30 8.28
N GLU A 76 -1.94 21.56 8.98
CA GLU A 76 -2.47 22.92 9.17
C GLU A 76 -1.47 23.86 9.87
N LYS A 77 -0.73 23.33 10.85
CA LYS A 77 0.27 24.10 11.61
C LYS A 77 1.60 24.26 10.88
N ASN A 78 1.89 23.38 9.91
CA ASN A 78 3.19 23.29 9.27
C ASN A 78 3.07 23.31 7.73
N PRO A 79 2.66 24.45 7.13
CA PRO A 79 2.37 24.53 5.69
C PRO A 79 3.63 24.56 4.80
N SER A 80 4.82 24.62 5.38
CA SER A 80 6.07 24.50 4.60
C SER A 80 6.25 23.07 4.10
N THR A 81 6.90 22.89 2.95
CA THR A 81 7.18 21.54 2.42
C THR A 81 7.96 20.67 3.42
N ALA A 82 8.94 21.24 4.11
CA ALA A 82 9.71 20.52 5.13
C ALA A 82 8.82 20.08 6.31
N GLY A 83 7.92 20.96 6.76
CA GLY A 83 6.94 20.67 7.80
C GLY A 83 5.94 19.58 7.39
N MET A 84 5.43 19.64 6.15
CA MET A 84 4.56 18.61 5.60
C MET A 84 5.25 17.23 5.58
N ILE A 85 6.52 17.17 5.18
CA ILE A 85 7.30 15.92 5.18
C ILE A 85 7.42 15.36 6.60
N GLN A 86 7.69 16.21 7.59
CA GLN A 86 7.76 15.80 8.99
C GLN A 86 6.41 15.23 9.49
N CYS A 87 5.31 15.93 9.22
CA CYS A 87 3.96 15.46 9.56
C CYS A 87 3.64 14.11 8.92
N LEU A 88 3.99 13.94 7.64
CA LEU A 88 3.76 12.69 6.91
C LEU A 88 4.65 11.54 7.41
N ASP A 89 5.91 11.80 7.78
CA ASP A 89 6.78 10.78 8.41
C ASP A 89 6.23 10.34 9.77
N GLU A 90 5.74 11.27 10.59
CA GLU A 90 5.07 10.93 11.85
C GLU A 90 3.83 10.05 11.63
N ALA A 91 2.99 10.40 10.66
CA ALA A 91 1.81 9.62 10.31
C ALA A 91 2.19 8.23 9.78
N TYR A 92 3.20 8.15 8.90
CA TYR A 92 3.74 6.89 8.40
C TYR A 92 4.15 5.96 9.55
N ARG A 93 4.94 6.47 10.51
CA ARG A 93 5.39 5.70 11.67
C ARG A 93 4.24 5.25 12.55
N ALA A 94 3.24 6.11 12.75
CA ALA A 94 2.06 5.78 13.54
C ALA A 94 1.25 4.66 12.88
N TRP A 95 1.03 4.74 11.56
CA TRP A 95 0.33 3.70 10.80
C TRP A 95 1.10 2.38 10.75
N ASP A 96 2.42 2.42 10.57
CA ASP A 96 3.28 1.23 10.63
C ASP A 96 3.27 0.61 12.05
N GLY A 97 3.25 1.45 13.09
CA GLY A 97 3.09 1.01 14.48
C GLY A 97 1.77 0.27 14.71
N LEU A 98 0.65 0.82 14.23
CA LEU A 98 -0.66 0.15 14.29
C LEU A 98 -0.65 -1.16 13.51
N LEU A 99 -0.10 -1.16 12.28
CA LEU A 99 0.04 -2.36 11.45
C LEU A 99 0.74 -3.48 12.21
N ASN A 100 1.91 -3.20 12.79
CA ASN A 100 2.70 -4.18 13.53
C ASN A 100 1.98 -4.64 14.80
N THR A 101 1.27 -3.74 15.48
CA THR A 101 0.47 -4.05 16.67
C THR A 101 -0.68 -5.01 16.33
N SER A 102 -1.46 -4.70 15.28
CA SER A 102 -2.55 -5.55 14.81
C SER A 102 -2.04 -6.90 14.29
N TYR A 103 -0.92 -6.90 13.56
CA TYR A 103 -0.27 -8.13 13.11
C TYR A 103 0.12 -9.06 14.28
N ASN A 104 0.78 -8.51 15.30
CA ASN A 104 1.17 -9.28 16.48
C ASN A 104 -0.05 -9.78 17.27
N GLY A 105 -1.09 -8.95 17.40
CA GLY A 105 -2.36 -9.34 18.02
C GLY A 105 -3.02 -10.52 17.27
N LEU A 106 -3.04 -10.48 15.94
CA LEU A 106 -3.55 -11.60 15.13
C LEU A 106 -2.72 -12.86 15.34
N LEU A 107 -1.39 -12.76 15.38
CA LEU A 107 -0.53 -13.93 15.60
C LEU A 107 -0.73 -14.56 16.99
N ALA A 108 -1.10 -13.77 18.01
CA ALA A 108 -1.41 -14.28 19.33
C ALA A 108 -2.75 -15.05 19.39
N THR A 109 -3.72 -14.69 18.55
CA THR A 109 -5.08 -15.27 18.60
C THR A 109 -5.30 -16.41 17.58
N LEU A 110 -4.64 -16.35 16.42
CA LEU A 110 -4.87 -17.28 15.31
C LEU A 110 -4.34 -18.70 15.60
N LYS A 111 -5.00 -19.72 15.04
CA LYS A 111 -4.50 -21.10 15.07
C LYS A 111 -3.20 -21.24 14.28
N PRO A 112 -2.33 -22.23 14.56
CA PRO A 112 -1.00 -22.36 13.92
C PRO A 112 -1.03 -22.32 12.39
N ALA A 113 -2.00 -23.00 11.76
CA ALA A 113 -2.15 -22.99 10.30
C ALA A 113 -2.50 -21.60 9.74
N GLN A 114 -3.34 -20.83 10.44
CA GLN A 114 -3.71 -19.47 10.05
C GLN A 114 -2.55 -18.50 10.24
N GLN A 115 -1.79 -18.63 11.34
CA GLN A 115 -0.59 -17.83 11.57
C GLN A 115 0.44 -17.99 10.44
N THR A 116 0.67 -19.23 9.99
CA THR A 116 1.61 -19.49 8.88
C THR A 116 1.13 -18.83 7.58
N LYS A 117 -0.18 -18.87 7.29
CA LYS A 117 -0.76 -18.15 6.14
C LYS A 117 -0.57 -16.63 6.29
N LEU A 118 -0.84 -16.07 7.46
CA LEU A 118 -0.69 -14.63 7.71
C LEU A 118 0.77 -14.18 7.57
N ARG A 119 1.75 -14.94 8.11
CA ARG A 119 3.18 -14.66 7.94
C ARG A 119 3.59 -14.63 6.46
N ASN A 120 3.15 -15.61 5.68
CA ASN A 120 3.47 -15.67 4.25
C ASN A 120 2.80 -14.55 3.46
N LEU A 121 1.56 -14.18 3.81
CA LEU A 121 0.87 -13.04 3.19
C LEU A 121 1.57 -11.72 3.54
N GLN A 122 1.98 -11.53 4.80
CA GLN A 122 2.67 -10.30 5.23
C GLN A 122 4.03 -10.13 4.55
N ARG A 123 4.80 -11.21 4.34
CA ARG A 123 6.05 -11.17 3.55
C ARG A 123 5.82 -10.73 2.11
N GLN A 124 4.79 -11.28 1.46
CA GLN A 124 4.42 -10.88 0.10
C GLN A 124 3.94 -9.42 0.06
N TRP A 125 3.22 -8.98 1.08
CA TRP A 125 2.80 -7.59 1.19
C TRP A 125 4.01 -6.63 1.33
N ILE A 126 5.06 -7.01 2.06
CA ILE A 126 6.30 -6.21 2.14
C ILE A 126 6.93 -6.09 0.75
N THR A 127 7.03 -7.18 -0.01
CA THR A 127 7.53 -7.13 -1.39
C THR A 127 6.68 -6.22 -2.28
N PHE A 128 5.35 -6.29 -2.15
CA PHE A 128 4.44 -5.37 -2.83
C PHE A 128 4.69 -3.91 -2.43
N ARG A 129 4.73 -3.61 -1.13
CA ARG A 129 4.95 -2.25 -0.61
C ARG A 129 6.25 -1.66 -1.15
N ASP A 130 7.33 -2.43 -1.13
CA ASP A 130 8.63 -1.95 -1.58
C ASP A 130 8.63 -1.67 -3.10
N ALA A 131 7.95 -2.52 -3.89
CA ALA A 131 7.75 -2.30 -5.32
C ALA A 131 6.86 -1.09 -5.60
N GLU A 132 5.77 -0.92 -4.84
CA GLU A 132 4.86 0.23 -4.93
C GLU A 132 5.60 1.53 -4.60
N PHE A 133 6.45 1.52 -3.57
CA PHE A 133 7.24 2.69 -3.19
C PHE A 133 8.28 3.06 -4.24
N ALA A 134 8.89 2.08 -4.90
CA ALA A 134 9.75 2.31 -6.05
C ALA A 134 8.96 2.94 -7.21
N PHE A 135 7.79 2.39 -7.52
CA PHE A 135 6.91 2.95 -8.55
C PHE A 135 6.47 4.39 -8.24
N ILE A 136 6.06 4.69 -7.01
CA ILE A 136 5.72 6.05 -6.57
C ILE A 136 6.90 7.01 -6.78
N ASN A 137 8.13 6.57 -6.54
CA ASN A 137 9.31 7.42 -6.77
C ASN A 137 9.53 7.76 -8.23
N ASP A 138 9.31 6.78 -9.11
CA ASP A 138 9.55 6.92 -10.54
C ASP A 138 8.40 7.62 -11.26
N PHE A 139 7.16 7.46 -10.77
CA PHE A 139 5.96 8.03 -11.36
C PHE A 139 5.88 9.56 -11.18
N TYR A 140 6.19 10.06 -9.98
CA TYR A 140 6.12 11.49 -9.70
C TYR A 140 7.44 12.22 -10.03
N PRO A 141 7.38 13.43 -10.61
CA PRO A 141 8.58 14.18 -10.97
C PRO A 141 9.58 14.36 -9.83
N THR A 142 10.87 14.21 -10.12
CA THR A 142 11.96 14.43 -9.15
C THR A 142 12.25 15.91 -8.90
N GLN A 143 11.92 16.76 -9.87
CA GLN A 143 12.12 18.21 -9.83
C GLN A 143 10.95 18.90 -9.12
N GLY A 144 11.26 19.87 -8.25
CA GLY A 144 10.25 20.65 -7.53
C GLY A 144 9.91 20.03 -6.17
N THR A 145 9.98 20.85 -5.13
CA THR A 145 9.79 20.42 -3.74
C THR A 145 8.36 19.96 -3.45
N MET A 146 7.38 20.44 -4.22
CA MET A 146 5.97 20.07 -4.09
C MET A 146 5.72 18.55 -4.22
N TRP A 147 6.47 17.84 -5.05
CA TRP A 147 6.27 16.40 -5.27
C TRP A 147 6.79 15.52 -4.13
N VAL A 148 7.63 16.06 -3.24
CA VAL A 148 8.17 15.31 -2.11
C VAL A 148 7.06 14.92 -1.11
N PRO A 149 6.25 15.85 -0.56
CA PRO A 149 5.14 15.48 0.31
C PRO A 149 4.05 14.68 -0.41
N VAL A 150 3.83 14.89 -1.72
CA VAL A 150 2.90 14.06 -2.53
C VAL A 150 3.31 12.59 -2.48
N ARG A 151 4.55 12.26 -2.85
CA ARG A 151 5.07 10.88 -2.78
C ARG A 151 5.00 10.30 -1.37
N MET A 152 5.29 11.11 -0.35
CA MET A 152 5.22 10.66 1.04
C MET A 152 3.78 10.35 1.47
N SER A 153 2.79 11.13 1.03
CA SER A 153 1.37 10.86 1.28
C SER A 153 0.93 9.54 0.68
N GLU A 154 1.27 9.26 -0.58
CA GLU A 154 0.92 7.99 -1.24
C GLU A 154 1.50 6.79 -0.47
N ARG A 155 2.74 6.92 0.03
CA ARG A 155 3.36 5.89 0.87
C ARG A 155 2.65 5.69 2.21
N VAL A 156 2.18 6.78 2.84
CA VAL A 156 1.36 6.72 4.06
C VAL A 156 0.08 5.92 3.79
N ASP A 157 -0.60 6.17 2.68
CA ASP A 157 -1.86 5.51 2.34
C ASP A 157 -1.70 3.99 2.11
N VAL A 158 -0.61 3.56 1.48
CA VAL A 158 -0.27 2.13 1.34
C VAL A 158 -0.16 1.43 2.70
N VAL A 159 0.52 2.06 3.66
CA VAL A 159 0.71 1.48 5.01
C VAL A 159 -0.59 1.55 5.82
N LYS A 160 -1.29 2.69 5.77
CA LYS A 160 -2.59 2.90 6.42
C LYS A 160 -3.61 1.85 5.99
N SER A 161 -3.75 1.60 4.69
CA SER A 161 -4.68 0.60 4.16
C SER A 161 -4.43 -0.78 4.77
N ARG A 162 -3.17 -1.20 4.84
CA ARG A 162 -2.80 -2.48 5.46
C ARG A 162 -3.05 -2.49 6.96
N ALA A 163 -2.72 -1.40 7.66
CA ALA A 163 -2.93 -1.27 9.09
C ALA A 163 -4.42 -1.43 9.45
N LEU A 164 -5.30 -0.72 8.73
CA LEU A 164 -6.75 -0.80 8.91
C LEU A 164 -7.29 -2.19 8.60
N GLN A 165 -6.79 -2.84 7.54
CA GLN A 165 -7.19 -4.21 7.20
C GLN A 165 -6.86 -5.21 8.32
N LEU A 166 -5.62 -5.18 8.83
CA LEU A 166 -5.21 -6.08 9.92
C LEU A 166 -5.94 -5.77 11.22
N SER A 167 -6.16 -4.49 11.52
CA SER A 167 -6.95 -4.05 12.68
C SER A 167 -8.39 -4.58 12.59
N SER A 168 -9.04 -4.46 11.43
CA SER A 168 -10.40 -4.97 11.20
C SER A 168 -10.50 -6.48 11.43
N TYR A 169 -9.52 -7.26 10.96
CA TYR A 169 -9.48 -8.71 11.24
C TYR A 169 -9.34 -8.99 12.73
N LEU A 170 -8.49 -8.25 13.44
CA LEU A 170 -8.26 -8.46 14.87
C LEU A 170 -9.51 -8.13 15.69
N GLU A 171 -10.17 -7.01 15.40
CA GLU A 171 -11.42 -6.62 16.08
C GLU A 171 -12.55 -7.63 15.83
N SER A 172 -12.64 -8.16 14.61
CA SER A 172 -13.62 -9.20 14.27
C SER A 172 -13.42 -10.47 15.11
N LEU A 173 -12.19 -10.80 15.50
CA LEU A 173 -11.91 -11.95 16.38
C LEU A 173 -12.29 -11.70 17.84
N LYS A 174 -12.37 -10.45 18.30
CA LYS A 174 -12.77 -10.10 19.68
C LYS A 174 -14.28 -10.11 19.89
N THR A 175 -15.05 -10.13 18.80
CA THR A 175 -16.51 -10.02 18.85
C THR A 175 -17.20 -11.38 19.05
N PHE A 176 -16.44 -12.47 19.05
CA PHE A 176 -16.89 -13.85 19.30
C PHE A 176 -16.17 -14.43 20.52
#